data_AF-A0A0G0BRV3-F1
#
_entry.id   AF-A0A0G0BRV3-F1
#
_cell.length_a   1.000
_cell.length_b   1.000
_cell.length_c   1.000
_cell.angle_alpha   90.00
_cell.angle_beta   90.00
_cell.angle_gamma   90.00
#
_symmetry.space_group_name_H-M   'P 1'
#
loop_
_entity.id
_entity.type
_entity.pdbx_description
1 polymer ?
#
loop_
_entity_poly.entity_id
_entity_poly.type
_entity_poly.pdbx_seq_one_letter_code
_entity_poly.pdbx_strand_id
1 'polypeptide(L)'
;MKKLERVLWTTFYFLIFIILIKVVGNYFGFELEHRFTWFKLLFYGVPVLLLVLHSIITLGYKKAIFFMFLASSTGTFFEYIGLKYGTFFGGHYVYKPQAALFTVPISVILFWAVFIYTGYIMTNSFLNWLKIKGTQKKLNNFWLLPLLILMG
;
A
#
# COMPACT_ATOMS: atom_id res chain seq x y z
N MET A 1 12.56 3.37 18.37
CA MET A 1 12.50 2.38 17.25
C MET A 1 13.45 1.25 17.54
N LYS A 2 12.96 0.01 17.41
CA LYS A 2 13.81 -1.18 17.48
C LYS A 2 14.81 -1.17 16.31
N LYS A 3 16.00 -1.77 16.47
CA LYS A 3 17.07 -1.79 15.45
C LYS A 3 16.55 -2.27 14.07
N LEU A 4 15.67 -3.26 14.06
CA LEU A 4 15.04 -3.81 12.87
C LEU A 4 14.11 -2.81 12.15
N GLU A 5 13.28 -2.06 12.89
CA GLU A 5 12.40 -1.03 12.31
C GLU A 5 13.22 0.06 11.62
N ARG A 6 14.34 0.48 12.24
CA ARG A 6 15.24 1.47 11.64
C ARG A 6 15.79 0.99 10.31
N VAL A 7 16.25 -0.26 10.23
CA VAL A 7 16.75 -0.84 8.99
C VAL A 7 15.66 -0.87 7.92
N LEU A 8 14.44 -1.32 8.24
CA LEU A 8 13.33 -1.34 7.28
C LEU A 8 13.03 0.05 6.72
N TRP A 9 12.94 1.06 7.57
CA TRP A 9 12.68 2.44 7.15
C TRP A 9 13.84 3.02 6.33
N THR A 10 15.08 2.81 6.74
CA THR A 10 16.25 3.27 5.98
C THR A 10 16.26 2.65 4.58
N THR A 11 16.02 1.35 4.47
CA THR A 11 15.95 0.67 3.16
C THR A 11 14.78 1.18 2.33
N PHE A 12 13.60 1.40 2.94
CA PHE A 12 12.43 1.92 2.26
C PHE A 12 12.66 3.34 1.69
N TYR A 13 13.21 4.24 2.50
CA TYR A 13 13.52 5.60 2.04
C TYR A 13 14.60 5.63 0.97
N PHE A 14 15.61 4.78 1.09
CA PHE A 14 16.64 4.63 0.06
C PHE A 14 16.04 4.16 -1.28
N LEU A 15 15.10 3.21 -1.25
CA LEU A 15 14.39 2.77 -2.47
C LEU A 15 13.53 3.89 -3.06
N ILE A 16 12.79 4.64 -2.24
CA ILE A 16 12.02 5.81 -2.69
C ILE A 16 12.95 6.82 -3.38
N PHE A 17 14.11 7.09 -2.79
CA PHE A 17 15.08 8.02 -3.37
C PHE A 17 15.57 7.55 -4.75
N ILE A 18 15.90 6.27 -4.90
CA ILE A 18 16.30 5.72 -6.21
C ILE A 18 15.14 5.78 -7.21
N ILE A 19 13.91 5.45 -6.80
CA ILE A 19 12.72 5.55 -7.64
C ILE A 19 12.53 7.00 -8.11
N LEU A 20 12.73 7.97 -7.22
CA LEU A 20 12.58 9.39 -7.54
C LEU A 20 13.65 9.85 -8.54
N ILE A 21 14.92 9.45 -8.36
CA ILE A 21 15.98 9.70 -9.35
C ILE A 21 15.59 9.12 -10.71
N LYS A 22 15.04 7.91 -10.74
CA LYS A 22 14.60 7.27 -11.98
C LYS A 22 13.46 8.04 -12.66
N VAL A 23 12.44 8.43 -11.90
CA VAL A 23 11.30 9.20 -12.44
C VAL A 23 11.77 10.54 -13.00
N VAL A 24 12.65 11.23 -12.28
CA VAL A 24 13.25 12.49 -12.74
C VAL A 24 14.13 12.27 -13.97
N GLY A 25 14.98 11.23 -13.98
CA GLY A 25 15.81 10.88 -15.13
C GLY A 25 14.97 10.62 -16.39
N ASN A 26 13.90 9.84 -16.27
CA ASN A 26 12.96 9.58 -17.35
C ASN A 26 12.30 10.89 -17.86
N TYR A 27 11.99 11.83 -16.98
CA TYR A 27 11.42 13.13 -17.37
C TYR A 27 12.40 13.95 -18.22
N PHE A 28 13.71 13.84 -17.96
CA PHE A 28 14.77 14.47 -18.75
C PHE A 28 15.23 13.63 -19.97
N GLY A 29 14.52 12.54 -20.29
CA GLY A 29 14.84 11.68 -21.44
C GLY A 29 15.97 10.66 -21.18
N PHE A 30 16.44 10.53 -19.93
CA PHE A 30 17.34 9.44 -19.55
C PHE A 30 16.52 8.19 -19.26
N GLU A 31 16.34 7.32 -20.25
CA GLU A 31 15.74 6.00 -20.04
C GLU A 31 16.75 5.07 -19.37
N LEU A 32 16.69 4.98 -18.03
CA LEU A 32 17.36 3.91 -17.29
C LEU A 32 16.67 2.58 -17.62
N GLU A 33 17.19 1.92 -18.64
CA GLU A 33 16.55 0.84 -19.40
C GLU A 33 15.87 -0.27 -18.59
N HIS A 34 14.75 -0.73 -19.16
CA HIS A 34 13.88 -1.82 -18.73
C HIS A 34 14.45 -3.23 -18.97
N ARG A 35 15.75 -3.40 -19.27
CA ARG A 35 16.31 -4.64 -19.83
C ARG A 35 16.33 -5.84 -18.89
N PHE A 36 16.19 -5.64 -17.58
CA PHE A 36 16.29 -6.73 -16.60
C PHE A 36 14.98 -6.92 -15.83
N THR A 37 14.40 -8.12 -15.89
CA THR A 37 13.20 -8.51 -15.11
C THR A 37 13.38 -8.26 -13.61
N TRP A 38 14.61 -8.40 -13.10
CA TRP A 38 14.99 -8.11 -11.72
C TRP A 38 14.77 -6.65 -11.30
N PHE A 39 14.85 -5.69 -12.24
CA PHE A 39 14.54 -4.28 -11.94
C PHE A 39 13.07 -4.11 -11.54
N LYS A 40 12.13 -4.78 -12.24
CA LYS A 40 10.71 -4.70 -11.86
C LYS A 40 10.48 -5.29 -10.46
N LEU A 41 11.10 -6.43 -10.18
CA LEU A 41 10.99 -7.08 -8.86
C LEU A 41 11.56 -6.18 -7.75
N LEU A 42 12.70 -5.53 -8.00
CA LEU A 42 13.36 -4.66 -7.03
C LEU A 42 12.52 -3.41 -6.75
N PHE A 43 12.02 -2.74 -7.78
CA PHE A 43 11.33 -1.46 -7.62
C PHE A 43 9.85 -1.58 -7.26
N TYR A 44 9.18 -2.68 -7.63
CA TYR A 44 7.77 -2.90 -7.30
C TYR A 44 7.57 -3.91 -6.17
N GLY A 45 8.39 -4.96 -6.10
CA GLY A 45 8.25 -6.03 -5.12
C GLY A 45 8.86 -5.70 -3.76
N VAL A 46 10.06 -5.11 -3.73
CA VAL A 46 10.75 -4.83 -2.45
C VAL A 46 9.97 -3.84 -1.57
N PRO A 47 9.39 -2.73 -2.09
CA PRO A 47 8.55 -1.86 -1.27
C PRO A 47 7.35 -2.57 -0.64
N VAL A 48 6.69 -3.45 -1.41
CA VAL A 48 5.57 -4.27 -0.90
C VAL A 48 6.06 -5.17 0.23
N LEU A 49 7.15 -5.89 0.03
CA LEU A 49 7.72 -6.78 1.05
C LEU A 49 8.13 -6.04 2.32
N LEU A 50 8.79 -4.89 2.19
CA LEU A 50 9.20 -4.08 3.34
C LEU A 50 8.00 -3.61 4.16
N LEU A 51 6.92 -3.19 3.50
CA LEU A 51 5.71 -2.73 4.19
C LEU A 51 4.91 -3.89 4.79
N VAL A 52 4.87 -5.05 4.14
CA VAL A 52 4.30 -6.28 4.73
C VAL A 52 5.09 -6.68 5.98
N LEU A 53 6.43 -6.68 5.91
CA LEU A 53 7.27 -7.01 7.06
C LEU A 53 7.10 -6.01 8.20
N HIS A 54 7.05 -4.72 7.88
CA HIS A 54 6.79 -3.67 8.86
C HIS A 54 5.41 -3.84 9.51
N SER A 55 4.37 -4.17 8.74
CA SER A 55 3.02 -4.41 9.29
C SER A 55 2.98 -5.59 10.24
N ILE A 56 3.69 -6.69 9.93
CA ILE A 56 3.83 -7.84 10.81
C ILE A 56 4.53 -7.45 12.13
N ILE A 57 5.57 -6.63 12.07
CA ILE A 57 6.30 -6.18 13.27
C ILE A 57 5.44 -5.25 14.14
N THR A 58 4.69 -4.34 13.54
CA THR A 58 3.88 -3.35 14.26
C THR A 58 2.57 -3.93 14.81
N LEU A 59 1.85 -4.73 14.02
CA LEU A 59 0.50 -5.22 14.35
C LEU A 59 0.51 -6.67 14.88
N GLY A 60 1.56 -7.44 14.60
CA GLY A 60 1.59 -8.89 14.78
C GLY A 60 1.00 -9.64 13.57
N TYR A 61 1.49 -10.85 13.34
CA TYR A 61 1.22 -11.66 12.13
C TYR A 61 -0.26 -11.77 11.75
N LYS A 62 -1.13 -12.18 12.69
CA LYS A 62 -2.57 -12.38 12.41
C LYS A 62 -3.27 -11.09 11.99
N LYS A 63 -2.99 -9.99 12.69
CA LYS A 63 -3.59 -8.68 12.41
C LYS A 63 -3.05 -8.08 11.12
N ALA A 64 -1.76 -8.26 10.85
CA ALA A 64 -1.13 -7.83 9.61
C ALA A 64 -1.76 -8.53 8.40
N ILE A 65 -1.89 -9.87 8.42
CA ILE A 65 -2.52 -10.60 7.31
C ILE A 65 -3.96 -10.14 7.10
N PHE A 66 -4.75 -10.04 8.18
CA PHE A 66 -6.12 -9.58 8.08
C PHE A 66 -6.20 -8.16 7.51
N PHE A 67 -5.34 -7.24 7.97
CA PHE A 67 -5.27 -5.88 7.46
C PHE A 67 -4.91 -5.85 5.97
N MET A 68 -3.88 -6.58 5.56
CA MET A 68 -3.45 -6.63 4.16
C MET A 68 -4.52 -7.24 3.25
N PHE A 69 -5.22 -8.28 3.73
CA PHE A 69 -6.34 -8.87 3.01
C PHE A 69 -7.49 -7.88 2.85
N LEU A 70 -7.88 -7.19 3.93
CA LEU A 70 -8.96 -6.20 3.91
C LEU A 70 -8.59 -5.04 2.97
N ALA A 71 -7.40 -4.49 3.11
CA ALA A 71 -6.90 -3.39 2.28
C ALA A 71 -6.84 -3.77 0.79
N SER A 72 -6.30 -4.95 0.47
CA SER A 72 -6.27 -5.46 -0.91
C SER A 72 -7.68 -5.63 -1.47
N SER A 73 -8.60 -6.21 -0.69
CA SER A 73 -9.98 -6.48 -1.13
C SER A 73 -10.77 -5.20 -1.34
N THR A 74 -10.66 -4.24 -0.42
CA THR A 74 -11.29 -2.92 -0.53
C THR A 74 -10.78 -2.17 -1.75
N GLY A 75 -9.45 -2.10 -1.93
CA GLY A 75 -8.87 -1.45 -3.10
C GLY A 75 -9.28 -2.12 -4.41
N THR A 76 -9.25 -3.45 -4.47
CA THR A 76 -9.70 -4.22 -5.64
C THR A 76 -11.17 -3.97 -5.96
N PHE A 77 -12.03 -3.88 -4.95
CA PHE A 77 -13.46 -3.62 -5.14
C PHE A 77 -13.70 -2.26 -5.79
N PHE A 78 -13.06 -1.20 -5.28
CA PHE A 78 -13.18 0.13 -5.87
C PHE A 78 -12.53 0.21 -7.25
N GLU A 79 -11.39 -0.45 -7.45
CA GLU A 79 -10.72 -0.53 -8.75
C GLU A 79 -11.60 -1.24 -9.79
N TYR A 80 -12.23 -2.36 -9.42
CA TYR A 80 -13.16 -3.09 -10.27
C TYR A 80 -14.36 -2.22 -10.69
N ILE A 81 -14.95 -1.50 -9.72
CA ILE A 81 -16.03 -0.55 -10.00
C ILE A 81 -15.54 0.54 -10.96
N GLY A 82 -14.35 1.09 -10.72
CA GLY A 82 -13.74 2.11 -11.57
C GLY A 82 -13.49 1.64 -13.01
N LEU A 83 -13.08 0.38 -13.19
CA LEU A 83 -12.87 -0.21 -14.52
C LEU A 83 -14.21 -0.48 -15.24
N LYS A 84 -15.22 -0.95 -14.52
CA LYS A 84 -16.50 -1.39 -15.11
C LYS A 84 -17.47 -0.25 -15.36
N TYR A 85 -17.60 0.68 -14.42
CA TYR A 85 -18.57 1.77 -14.46
C TYR A 85 -17.92 3.12 -14.78
N GLY A 86 -16.60 3.15 -14.95
CA GLY A 86 -15.82 4.37 -15.10
C GLY A 86 -15.37 4.93 -13.76
N THR A 87 -14.35 5.78 -13.77
CA THR A 87 -13.95 6.51 -12.56
C THR A 87 -15.03 7.50 -12.17
N PHE A 88 -15.12 7.83 -10.87
CA PHE A 88 -15.99 8.89 -10.37
C PHE A 88 -15.77 10.26 -11.06
N PHE A 89 -14.61 10.43 -11.71
CA PHE A 89 -14.20 11.61 -12.48
C PHE A 89 -14.23 11.39 -14.01
N GLY A 90 -14.99 10.42 -14.52
CA GLY A 90 -15.39 10.35 -15.94
C GLY A 90 -14.41 9.69 -16.92
N GLY A 91 -13.31 9.11 -16.46
CA GLY A 91 -12.36 8.37 -17.30
C GLY A 91 -12.58 6.86 -17.27
N HIS A 92 -12.56 6.21 -18.45
CA HIS A 92 -12.37 4.78 -18.60
C HIS A 92 -10.91 4.51 -19.01
N TYR A 93 -10.21 3.68 -18.26
CA TYR A 93 -8.88 3.21 -18.64
C TYR A 93 -8.87 1.69 -18.68
N VAL A 94 -8.05 1.14 -19.58
CA VAL A 94 -7.89 -0.30 -19.76
C VAL A 94 -6.43 -0.64 -19.49
N TYR A 95 -6.23 -1.58 -18.58
CA TYR A 95 -4.90 -2.11 -18.32
C TYR A 95 -4.39 -2.91 -19.53
N LYS A 96 -3.09 -2.81 -19.81
CA LYS A 96 -2.45 -3.70 -20.79
C LYS A 96 -2.61 -5.16 -20.34
N PRO A 97 -2.63 -6.13 -21.28
CA PRO A 97 -2.75 -7.54 -20.95
C PRO A 97 -1.69 -7.98 -19.93
N GLN A 98 -2.12 -8.38 -18.74
CA GLN A 98 -1.27 -8.85 -17.65
C GLN A 98 -2.08 -9.73 -16.69
N ALA A 99 -1.40 -10.42 -15.77
CA ALA A 99 -2.07 -11.25 -14.78
C ALA A 99 -3.04 -10.41 -13.92
N ALA A 100 -4.32 -10.76 -13.98
CA ALA A 100 -5.40 -9.99 -13.41
C ALA A 100 -6.45 -10.90 -12.76
N LEU A 101 -7.12 -10.36 -11.75
CA LEU A 101 -8.23 -10.98 -11.05
C LEU A 101 -9.43 -10.04 -11.22
N PHE A 102 -10.52 -10.54 -11.81
CA PHE A 102 -11.70 -9.74 -12.16
C PHE A 102 -11.34 -8.42 -12.87
N THR A 103 -10.52 -8.48 -13.93
CA THR A 103 -10.01 -7.33 -14.71
C THR A 103 -9.04 -6.38 -13.99
N VAL A 104 -8.87 -6.51 -12.67
CA VAL A 104 -7.90 -5.74 -11.89
C VAL A 104 -6.55 -6.46 -11.85
N PRO A 105 -5.43 -5.83 -12.25
CA PRO A 105 -4.15 -6.48 -12.21
C PRO A 105 -3.66 -6.83 -10.80
N ILE A 106 -3.01 -8.00 -10.65
CA ILE A 106 -2.52 -8.47 -9.34
C ILE A 106 -1.55 -7.46 -8.70
N SER A 107 -0.73 -6.79 -9.50
CA SER A 107 0.14 -5.72 -8.98
C SER A 107 -0.65 -4.60 -8.32
N VAL A 108 -1.72 -4.13 -8.95
CA VAL A 108 -2.60 -3.07 -8.42
C VAL A 108 -3.25 -3.50 -7.12
N ILE A 109 -3.73 -4.74 -7.04
CA ILE A 109 -4.29 -5.34 -5.82
C ILE A 109 -3.28 -5.26 -4.65
N LEU A 110 -2.04 -5.67 -4.89
CA LEU A 110 -0.97 -5.64 -3.88
C LEU A 110 -0.58 -4.21 -3.51
N PHE A 111 -0.59 -3.27 -4.46
CA PHE A 111 -0.28 -1.87 -4.21
C PHE A 111 -1.36 -1.17 -3.39
N TRP A 112 -2.63 -1.56 -3.52
CA TRP A 112 -3.69 -1.04 -2.65
C TRP A 112 -3.42 -1.33 -1.17
N ALA A 113 -2.94 -2.53 -0.83
CA ALA A 113 -2.54 -2.85 0.53
C ALA A 113 -1.39 -1.96 1.03
N VAL A 114 -0.40 -1.70 0.17
CA VAL A 114 0.71 -0.78 0.46
C VAL A 114 0.23 0.64 0.70
N PHE A 115 -0.64 1.19 -0.15
CA PHE A 115 -1.14 2.56 0.00
C PHE A 115 -1.95 2.74 1.26
N ILE A 116 -2.90 1.84 1.52
CA ILE A 116 -3.74 1.90 2.71
C ILE A 116 -2.90 1.72 3.99
N TYR A 117 -1.91 0.83 3.97
CA TYR A 117 -1.01 0.65 5.11
C TYR A 117 -0.12 1.88 5.35
N THR A 118 0.36 2.52 4.28
CA THR A 118 1.14 3.76 4.38
C THR A 118 0.27 4.89 4.98
N GLY A 119 -0.98 5.03 4.52
CA GLY A 119 -1.95 5.95 5.10
C GLY A 119 -2.20 5.67 6.59
N TYR A 120 -2.36 4.40 6.98
CA TYR A 120 -2.46 3.99 8.38
C TYR A 120 -1.24 4.44 9.22
N ILE A 121 -0.02 4.27 8.70
CA ILE A 121 1.19 4.73 9.40
C ILE A 121 1.22 6.25 9.52
N MET A 122 0.93 6.97 8.44
CA MET A 122 0.93 8.43 8.43
C MET A 122 -0.09 9.00 9.41
N THR A 123 -1.32 8.51 9.39
CA THR A 123 -2.38 8.94 10.31
C THR A 123 -2.01 8.66 11.77
N ASN A 124 -1.49 7.47 12.09
CA ASN A 124 -1.07 7.17 13.46
C ASN A 124 0.12 8.02 13.91
N SER A 125 1.07 8.30 13.01
CA SER A 125 2.21 9.15 13.31
C SER A 125 1.76 10.59 13.60
N PHE A 126 0.82 11.09 12.80
CA PHE A 126 0.22 12.41 12.98
C PHE A 126 -0.58 12.50 14.30
N LEU A 127 -1.42 11.51 14.59
CA LEU A 127 -2.18 11.47 15.86
C LEU A 127 -1.26 11.39 17.09
N ASN A 128 -0.17 10.61 17.00
CA ASN A 128 0.83 10.53 18.05
C ASN A 128 1.57 11.86 18.24
N TRP A 129 1.90 12.57 17.16
CA TRP A 129 2.49 13.91 17.21
C TRP A 129 1.57 14.91 17.91
N LEU A 130 0.27 14.86 17.61
CA LEU A 130 -0.76 15.67 18.28
C LEU A 130 -1.03 15.24 19.74
N LYS A 131 -0.36 14.20 20.25
CA LYS A 131 -0.60 13.60 21.58
C LYS A 131 -2.07 13.21 21.82
N ILE A 132 -2.85 13.05 20.75
CA ILE A 132 -4.21 12.54 20.84
C ILE A 132 -4.05 11.04 21.12
N LYS A 133 -4.14 10.67 22.40
CA LYS A 133 -4.18 9.27 22.81
C LYS A 133 -5.48 8.67 22.28
N GLY A 134 -5.43 8.14 21.05
CA GLY A 134 -6.46 7.26 20.54
C GLY A 134 -6.68 6.16 21.58
N THR A 135 -7.93 6.01 22.03
CA THR A 135 -8.34 4.99 22.99
C THR A 135 -8.05 3.62 22.41
N GLN A 136 -6.86 3.08 22.66
CA GLN A 136 -6.50 1.70 22.38
C GLN A 136 -7.20 0.75 23.38
N LYS A 137 -8.51 0.92 23.57
CA LYS A 137 -9.32 -0.11 24.20
C LYS A 137 -9.26 -1.31 23.26
N LYS A 138 -8.81 -2.46 23.76
CA LYS A 138 -8.99 -3.76 23.12
C LYS A 138 -10.50 -3.97 22.93
N LEU A 139 -11.04 -3.51 21.81
CA LEU A 139 -12.40 -3.84 21.39
C LEU A 139 -12.33 -5.24 20.80
N ASN A 140 -12.76 -6.23 21.59
CA ASN A 140 -12.83 -7.64 21.19
C ASN A 140 -14.09 -7.94 20.34
N ASN A 141 -14.82 -6.92 19.92
CA ASN A 141 -16.12 -7.05 19.27
C ASN A 141 -15.96 -6.75 17.79
N PHE A 142 -15.57 -7.78 17.03
CA PHE A 142 -15.44 -7.74 15.57
C PHE A 142 -16.74 -7.26 14.88
N TRP A 143 -17.88 -7.42 15.54
CA TRP A 143 -19.20 -7.01 15.08
C TRP A 143 -19.44 -5.49 15.06
N LEU A 144 -18.57 -4.67 15.67
CA LEU A 144 -18.67 -3.21 15.65
C LEU A 144 -17.96 -2.54 14.45
N LEU A 145 -17.19 -3.31 13.67
CA LEU A 145 -16.51 -2.83 12.46
C LEU A 145 -17.47 -2.23 11.40
N PRO A 146 -18.65 -2.80 11.11
CA PRO A 146 -19.59 -2.22 10.14
C PRO A 146 -20.16 -0.87 10.59
N LEU A 147 -20.41 -0.71 11.90
CA LEU A 147 -20.90 0.55 12.49
C LEU A 147 -19.87 1.68 12.38
N LEU A 148 -18.58 1.35 12.51
CA LEU A 148 -17.48 2.30 12.35
C LEU A 148 -17.31 2.77 10.90
N ILE A 149 -17.61 1.91 9.92
CA ILE A 149 -17.59 2.25 8.49
C ILE A 149 -18.79 3.11 8.10
N LEU A 150 -19.93 2.96 8.80
CA LEU A 150 -21.15 3.74 8.54
C LEU A 150 -21.18 5.13 9.20
N MET A 151 -20.35 5.35 10.23
CA MET A 151 -20.30 6.60 11.00
C MET A 151 -19.07 7.48 10.71
N GLY A 152 -18.17 7.03 9.82
CA GLY A 152 -17.03 7.82 9.32
C GLY A 152 -17.28 8.30 7.90
#